data_AF-A0A960VPN3-F1
#
_entry.id   AF-A0A960VPN3-F1
#
_cell.length_a   1.000
_cell.length_b   1.000
_cell.length_c   1.000
_cell.angle_alpha   90.00
_cell.angle_beta   90.00
_cell.angle_gamma   90.00
#
_symmetry.space_group_name_H-M   'P 1'
#
loop_
_entity.id
_entity.type
_entity.pdbx_description
1 polymer ?
#
loop_
_entity_poly.entity_id
_entity_poly.type
_entity_poly.pdbx_seq_one_letter_code
_entity_poly.pdbx_strand_id
1 'polypeptide(L)' 'PDMPKTAFADLWATIRSGKMWQGFVLNRGAHGRVYWVRAMVFPCYRGRNLEGYISVRTKPSRADIERAIAAYRRLP' A
#
# COMPACT_ATOMS: atom_id res chain seq x y z
N PRO A 1 -1.50 12.02 7.43
CA PRO A 1 -1.90 10.60 7.28
C PRO A 1 -1.10 9.74 8.26
N ASP A 2 -1.75 8.90 9.05
CA ASP A 2 -1.10 8.12 10.13
C ASP A 2 -0.29 6.91 9.62
N MET A 3 -0.12 6.80 8.31
CA MET A 3 0.76 5.81 7.69
C MET A 3 2.23 6.24 7.88
N PRO A 4 3.12 5.33 8.33
CA PRO A 4 4.55 5.61 8.39
C PRO A 4 5.10 6.00 7.01
N LYS A 5 5.93 7.04 6.97
CA LYS A 5 6.60 7.47 5.72
C LYS A 5 7.45 6.35 5.12
N THR A 6 8.06 5.55 5.99
CA THR A 6 8.85 4.36 5.65
C THR A 6 8.04 3.32 4.87
N ALA A 7 6.78 3.07 5.23
CA ALA A 7 5.91 2.13 4.52
C ALA A 7 5.57 2.61 3.09
N PHE A 8 5.36 3.91 2.90
CA PHE A 8 5.18 4.46 1.55
C PHE A 8 6.48 4.47 0.74
N ALA A 9 7.62 4.72 1.38
CA ALA A 9 8.92 4.66 0.72
C ALA A 9 9.20 3.24 0.20
N ASP A 10 8.90 2.23 1.01
CA ASP A 10 9.01 0.81 0.66
C ASP A 10 8.10 0.43 -0.53
N LEU A 11 6.83 0.87 -0.52
CA LEU A 11 5.92 0.71 -1.65
C LEU A 11 6.54 1.20 -2.95
N TRP A 12 6.99 2.46 -2.94
CA TRP A 12 7.53 3.10 -4.13
C TRP A 12 8.85 2.49 -4.59
N ALA A 13 9.75 2.15 -3.66
CA ALA A 13 11.00 1.46 -3.98
C ALA A 13 10.72 0.10 -4.63
N THR A 14 9.80 -0.67 -4.06
CA THR A 14 9.43 -2.00 -4.55
C THR A 14 8.87 -1.94 -5.96
N ILE A 15 7.84 -1.13 -6.21
CA ILE A 15 7.19 -1.12 -7.52
C ILE A 15 8.06 -0.51 -8.61
N ARG A 16 8.91 0.47 -8.28
CA ARG A 16 9.90 1.01 -9.23
C ARG A 16 11.01 0.01 -9.57
N SER A 17 11.28 -0.96 -8.70
CA SER A 17 12.22 -2.06 -9.00
C SER A 17 11.62 -3.15 -9.91
N GLY A 18 10.38 -2.97 -10.38
CA GLY A 18 9.69 -3.95 -11.20
C GLY A 18 9.10 -5.12 -10.40
N LYS A 19 9.02 -5.01 -9.07
CA LYS A 19 8.46 -6.04 -8.19
C LYS A 19 7.05 -5.66 -7.75
N MET A 20 6.24 -6.67 -7.42
CA MET A 20 4.95 -6.46 -6.77
C MET A 20 5.18 -6.01 -5.32
N TRP A 21 4.41 -5.01 -4.89
CA TRP A 21 4.30 -4.64 -3.48
C TRP A 21 2.97 -5.09 -2.88
N GLN A 22 2.98 -5.50 -1.61
CA GLN A 22 1.77 -5.79 -0.85
C GLN A 22 1.86 -5.20 0.56
N GLY A 23 0.77 -4.58 1.02
CA GLY A 23 0.69 -4.06 2.38
C GLY A 23 -0.68 -3.50 2.73
N PHE A 24 -0.79 -2.99 3.96
CA PHE A 24 -2.00 -2.33 4.45
C PHE A 24 -1.82 -0.82 4.39
N VAL A 25 -2.84 -0.10 3.94
CA VAL A 25 -2.76 1.36 3.80
C VAL A 25 -3.96 1.99 4.49
N LEU A 26 -3.72 2.95 5.38
CA LEU A 26 -4.73 3.87 5.87
C LEU A 26 -4.89 5.01 4.85
N ASN A 27 -6.00 4.98 4.12
CA ASN A 27 -6.34 5.99 3.12
C ASN A 27 -7.28 7.05 3.69
N ARG A 28 -7.26 8.25 3.10
CA ARG A 28 -8.21 9.33 3.35
C ARG A 28 -9.08 9.54 2.12
N GLY A 29 -10.39 9.35 2.26
CA GLY A 29 -11.36 9.61 1.20
C GLY A 29 -11.59 11.11 0.96
N ALA A 30 -12.30 11.43 -0.11
CA ALA A 30 -12.58 12.81 -0.54
C ALA A 30 -13.25 13.68 0.54
N HIS A 31 -14.06 13.07 1.42
CA HIS A 31 -14.75 13.74 2.52
C HIS A 31 -14.03 13.57 3.88
N GLY A 32 -12.72 13.33 3.88
CA GLY A 32 -11.93 13.22 5.11
C GLY A 32 -12.08 11.90 5.87
N ARG A 33 -13.05 11.04 5.54
CA ARG A 33 -13.21 9.71 6.13
C ARG A 33 -11.96 8.86 5.88
N VAL A 34 -11.42 8.29 6.94
CA VAL A 34 -10.28 7.37 6.86
C VAL A 34 -10.75 5.92 6.77
N TYR A 35 -10.05 5.10 5.98
CA TYR A 35 -10.35 3.68 5.85
C TYR A 35 -9.12 2.86 5.51
N TRP A 36 -9.12 1.60 5.96
CA TRP A 36 -8.04 0.65 5.70
C TRP A 36 -8.29 -0.16 4.44
N VAL A 37 -7.23 -0.38 3.67
CA VAL A 37 -7.20 -1.31 2.53
C VAL A 37 -6.03 -2.27 2.65
N ARG A 38 -6.23 -3.53 2.24
CA ARG A 38 -5.13 -4.41 1.85
C ARG A 38 -4.88 -4.18 0.36
N ALA A 39 -3.72 -3.65 0.02
CA ALA A 39 -3.35 -3.28 -1.33
C ALA A 39 -2.25 -4.20 -1.87
N MET A 40 -2.41 -4.61 -3.12
CA MET A 40 -1.38 -5.26 -3.93
C MET A 40 -1.15 -4.36 -5.15
N VAL A 41 0.09 -3.96 -5.39
CA VAL A 41 0.47 -3.04 -6.46
C VAL A 41 1.45 -3.73 -7.38
N PHE A 42 1.13 -3.77 -8.67
CA PHE A 42 1.89 -4.46 -9.70
C PHE A 42 2.36 -3.46 -10.76
N PRO A 43 3.62 -3.55 -11.23
CA PRO A 43 4.02 -2.85 -12.44
C PRO A 43 3.31 -3.47 -13.65
N CYS A 44 2.81 -2.63 -14.55
CA CYS A 44 2.14 -3.03 -15.78
C CYS A 44 3.04 -2.67 -16.97
N TYR A 45 3.37 -3.66 -17.79
CA TYR A 45 4.26 -3.50 -18.93
C TYR A 45 3.54 -3.75 -20.25
N ARG A 46 3.86 -2.96 -21.27
CA ARG A 46 3.58 -3.26 -22.68
C ARG A 46 4.89 -3.58 -23.37
N GLY A 47 5.12 -4.87 -23.63
CA GLY A 47 6.43 -5.35 -24.03
C GLY A 47 7.46 -5.08 -22.94
N ARG A 48 8.51 -4.31 -23.25
CA ARG A 48 9.55 -3.90 -22.28
C ARG A 48 9.29 -2.54 -21.62
N ASN A 49 8.24 -1.83 -22.03
CA ASN A 49 7.96 -0.48 -21.55
C ASN A 49 7.00 -0.53 -20.36
N LEU A 50 7.37 0.11 -19.26
CA LEU A 50 6.48 0.29 -18.10
C LEU A 50 5.40 1.32 -18.45
N GLU A 51 4.13 0.90 -18.50
CA GLU A 51 2.99 1.79 -18.79
C GLU A 51 2.39 2.40 -17.51
N GLY A 52 2.63 1.78 -16.35
CA GLY A 52 2.15 2.28 -15.07
C GLY A 52 2.05 1.18 -14.03
N TYR A 53 1.17 1.41 -13.05
CA TYR A 53 0.95 0.49 -11.94
C TYR A 53 -0.53 0.19 -11.76
N ILE A 54 -0.86 -1.08 -11.50
CA ILE A 54 -2.21 -1.52 -11.17
C ILE A 54 -2.25 -1.82 -9.68
N SER A 55 -3.25 -1.27 -8.98
CA SER A 55 -3.49 -1.54 -7.56
C SER A 55 -4.79 -2.30 -7.38
N VAL A 56 -4.69 -3.55 -6.91
CA VAL A 56 -5.84 -4.34 -6.46
C VAL A 56 -6.01 -4.10 -4.95
N ARG A 57 -7.22 -3.74 -4.53
CA ARG A 57 -7.52 -3.41 -3.14
C ARG A 57 -8.68 -4.24 -2.62
N THR A 58 -8.50 -4.76 -1.41
CA THR A 58 -9.53 -5.51 -0.70
C THR A 58 -9.76 -4.91 0.68
N LYS A 59 -10.98 -5.08 1.22
CA LYS A 59 -11.28 -4.70 2.59
C LYS A 59 -10.55 -5.68 3.54
N PRO A 60 -9.65 -5.21 4.40
CA PRO A 60 -8.96 -6.07 5.35
C PRO A 60 -9.91 -6.47 6.49
N SER A 61 -9.62 -7.60 7.14
CA SER A 61 -10.32 -7.98 8.37
C SER A 61 -9.95 -7.04 9.52
N ARG A 62 -10.74 -7.04 10.59
CA ARG A 62 -10.41 -6.25 11.80
C ARG A 62 -9.08 -6.69 12.41
N ALA A 63 -8.84 -8.00 12.47
CA ALA A 63 -7.59 -8.57 12.99
C ALA A 63 -6.37 -8.18 12.14
N ASP A 64 -6.51 -8.10 10.81
CA ASP A 64 -5.45 -7.61 9.93
C ASP A 64 -5.08 -6.16 10.23
N ILE A 65 -6.10 -5.31 10.41
CA ILE A 65 -5.91 -3.89 10.73
C ILE A 65 -5.14 -3.73 12.05
N GLU A 66 -5.54 -4.47 13.08
CA GLU A 66 -4.90 -4.40 14.40
C GLU A 66 -3.43 -4.84 14.33
N ARG A 67 -3.14 -5.92 13.60
CA ARG A 67 -1.75 -6.34 13.32
C ARG A 67 -0.95 -5.27 12.57
N ALA A 68 -1.54 -4.66 11.54
CA ALA A 68 -0.89 -3.62 10.76
C ALA A 68 -0.58 -2.39 11.63
N ILE A 69 -1.52 -1.94 12.46
CA ILE A 69 -1.31 -0.83 13.40
C ILE A 69 -0.16 -1.15 14.37
N ALA A 70 -0.14 -2.35 14.94
CA ALA A 70 0.92 -2.77 15.85
C ALA A 70 2.30 -2.80 15.17
N ALA A 71 2.37 -3.29 13.93
CA ALA A 71 3.59 -3.28 13.14
C ALA A 71 4.05 -1.85 12.79
N TYR A 72 3.14 -0.99 12.37
CA TYR A 72 3.45 0.37 11.93
C TYR A 72 3.87 1.30 13.06
N ARG A 73 3.40 1.08 14.29
CA ARG A 73 3.90 1.80 15.48
C ARG A 73 5.37 1.52 15.80
N ARG A 74 5.93 0.42 15.29
CA ARG A 74 7.34 0.05 15.48
C ARG A 74 8.24 0.56 14.35
N LEU A 75 7.66 1.09 13.28
CA LEU A 75 8.42 1.68 12.19
C LEU A 75 8.88 3.09 12.58
N PRO A 76 10.12 3.46 12.22
CA PRO A 76 10.63 4.81 12.43
C PRO A 76 9.95 5.85 11.54
#